data_AF-G8TWI0-F1
#
_entry.id   AF-G8TWI0-F1
#
_cell.length_a   1.000
_cell.length_b   1.000
_cell.length_c   1.000
_cell.angle_alpha   90.00
_cell.angle_beta   90.00
_cell.angle_gamma   90.00
#
_symmetry.space_group_name_H-M   'P 1'
#
loop_
_entity.id
_entity.type
_entity.pdbx_description
1 polymer ?
#
loop_
_entity_poly.entity_id
_entity_poly.type
_entity_poly.pdbx_seq_one_letter_code
_entity_poly.pdbx_strand_id
1 'polypeptide(L)'
;MDEESLRTDYWVDTRSHPDFPYWVIFKHIGHDPQRADGAPYLRATGEAVPEVLKRLELHPGLPTWAHELSIPPDALRAAFWYAIWLLERMPAPSSWHDWNHTLDEAWQKGLFNP
;
A
#
# COMPACT_ATOMS: atom_id res chain seq x y z
N MET A 1 -21.20 -2.73 11.22
CA MET A 1 -20.57 -2.38 9.94
C MET A 1 -19.87 -3.63 9.48
N ASP A 2 -20.38 -4.27 8.43
CA ASP A 2 -19.80 -5.48 7.84
C ASP A 2 -18.80 -5.10 6.74
N GLU A 3 -17.98 -6.06 6.29
CA GLU A 3 -16.99 -5.82 5.24
C GLU A 3 -17.63 -5.31 3.93
N GLU A 4 -18.86 -5.68 3.64
CA GLU A 4 -19.61 -5.25 2.45
C GLU A 4 -19.99 -3.76 2.53
N SER A 5 -20.39 -3.26 3.69
CA SER A 5 -20.66 -1.83 3.93
C SER A 5 -19.41 -0.94 3.87
N LEU A 6 -18.21 -1.53 3.97
CA LEU A 6 -16.92 -0.84 3.81
C LEU A 6 -16.40 -0.89 2.36
N ARG A 7 -16.96 -1.77 1.53
CA ARG A 7 -16.68 -1.95 0.10
C ARG A 7 -17.65 -1.09 -0.72
N THR A 8 -17.53 0.23 -0.66
CA THR A 8 -18.51 1.09 -1.32
C THR A 8 -18.47 1.07 -2.85
N ASP A 9 -17.39 0.65 -3.53
CA ASP A 9 -17.35 0.66 -5.01
C ASP A 9 -16.48 -0.47 -5.63
N TYR A 10 -17.17 -1.49 -6.12
CA TYR A 10 -16.91 -2.33 -7.31
C TYR A 10 -15.55 -3.00 -7.62
N TRP A 11 -15.65 -4.25 -8.05
CA TRP A 11 -14.58 -5.19 -8.40
C TRP A 11 -14.63 -5.47 -9.91
N VAL A 12 -14.02 -4.62 -10.74
CA VAL A 12 -13.80 -4.88 -12.18
C VAL A 12 -12.41 -4.39 -12.55
N ASP A 13 -11.55 -5.30 -13.02
CA ASP A 13 -10.16 -5.08 -13.46
C ASP A 13 -9.72 -3.60 -13.48
N THR A 14 -9.27 -3.13 -12.33
CA THR A 14 -9.13 -1.71 -12.03
C THR A 14 -7.74 -1.17 -12.27
N ARG A 15 -6.83 -1.96 -12.86
CA ARG A 15 -5.48 -1.48 -13.20
C ARG A 15 -5.50 -0.40 -14.29
N SER A 16 -6.62 -0.25 -15.00
CA SER A 16 -6.79 0.67 -16.13
C SER A 16 -7.81 1.79 -15.88
N HIS A 17 -8.48 1.84 -14.71
CA HIS A 17 -9.43 2.90 -14.38
C HIS A 17 -8.71 4.07 -13.69
N PRO A 18 -9.01 5.35 -14.01
CA PRO A 18 -8.38 6.51 -13.38
C PRO A 18 -8.57 6.56 -11.86
N ASP A 19 -9.67 5.96 -11.39
CA ASP A 19 -9.99 5.78 -9.98
C ASP A 19 -9.70 4.33 -9.57
N PHE A 20 -8.42 3.99 -9.45
CA PHE A 20 -8.00 2.74 -8.81
C PHE A 20 -8.84 2.55 -7.53
N PRO A 21 -9.35 1.34 -7.20
CA PRO A 21 -10.24 1.14 -6.07
C PRO A 21 -9.41 1.36 -4.84
N TYR A 22 -9.42 2.59 -4.37
CA TYR A 22 -8.70 3.08 -3.22
C TYR A 22 -8.98 2.20 -2.00
N TRP A 23 -10.16 1.57 -1.96
CA TRP A 23 -10.53 0.51 -1.03
C TRP A 23 -9.50 -0.61 -0.93
N VAL A 24 -9.01 -1.18 -2.04
CA VAL A 24 -8.07 -2.32 -2.00
C VAL A 24 -6.74 -1.89 -1.40
N ILE A 25 -6.28 -0.67 -1.72
CA ILE A 25 -5.09 -0.08 -1.10
C ILE A 25 -5.37 0.16 0.38
N PHE A 26 -6.42 0.90 0.74
CA PHE A 26 -6.69 1.28 2.13
C PHE A 26 -7.09 0.12 3.03
N LYS A 27 -7.61 -0.98 2.48
CA LYS A 27 -7.82 -2.21 3.24
C LYS A 27 -6.51 -2.73 3.82
N HIS A 28 -5.40 -2.60 3.11
CA HIS A 28 -4.11 -3.15 3.54
C HIS A 28 -3.12 -2.08 4.01
N ILE A 29 -3.26 -0.85 3.54
CA ILE A 29 -2.34 0.27 3.77
C ILE A 29 -3.04 1.36 4.56
N GLY A 30 -2.51 1.71 5.73
CA GLY A 30 -2.97 2.84 6.53
C GLY A 30 -2.17 4.09 6.23
N HIS A 31 -2.82 5.24 6.36
CA HIS A 31 -2.20 6.56 6.33
C HIS A 31 -2.65 7.32 7.58
N ASP A 32 -1.84 7.27 8.62
CA ASP A 32 -2.05 7.95 9.89
C ASP A 32 -0.79 8.79 10.18
N PRO A 33 -0.88 10.12 10.23
CA PRO A 33 0.25 11.01 10.53
C PRO A 33 0.96 10.71 11.86
N GLN A 34 0.28 10.02 12.79
CA GLN A 34 0.81 9.68 14.11
C GLN A 34 1.52 8.32 14.15
N ARG A 35 1.47 7.54 13.06
CA ARG A 35 2.10 6.22 12.95
C ARG A 35 3.19 6.23 11.90
N ALA A 36 4.19 5.37 12.07
CA ALA A 36 5.26 5.16 11.10
C ALA A 36 5.90 6.47 10.61
N ASP A 37 6.08 7.45 11.50
CA ASP A 37 6.62 8.78 11.20
C ASP A 37 5.87 9.53 10.07
N GLY A 38 4.56 9.26 9.95
CA GLY A 38 3.69 9.83 8.92
C GLY A 38 3.78 9.15 7.55
N ALA A 39 4.58 8.08 7.43
CA ALA A 39 4.63 7.26 6.23
C ALA A 39 3.40 6.32 6.15
N PRO A 40 3.00 5.92 4.93
CA PRO A 40 2.04 4.82 4.78
C PRO A 40 2.58 3.54 5.40
N TYR A 41 1.70 2.75 6.02
CA TYR A 41 2.08 1.52 6.72
C TYR A 41 1.19 0.33 6.36
N LEU A 42 1.73 -0.87 6.45
CA LEU A 42 0.98 -2.12 6.38
C LEU A 42 0.11 -2.26 7.63
N ARG A 43 -1.22 -2.30 7.48
CA ARG A 43 -2.15 -2.39 8.63
C ARG A 43 -1.96 -3.67 9.46
N ALA A 44 -1.61 -4.77 8.79
CA ALA A 44 -1.42 -6.07 9.43
C ALA A 44 -0.20 -6.11 10.38
N THR A 45 0.87 -5.36 10.06
CA THR A 45 2.14 -5.42 10.79
C THR A 45 2.52 -4.09 11.45
N GLY A 46 1.87 -2.98 11.08
CA GLY A 46 2.23 -1.62 11.46
C GLY A 46 3.47 -1.08 10.75
N GLU A 47 4.05 -1.85 9.82
CA GLU A 47 5.34 -1.52 9.23
C GLU A 47 5.24 -0.49 8.10
N ALA A 48 6.15 0.48 8.06
CA ALA A 48 6.21 1.48 7.01
C ALA A 48 6.43 0.85 5.61
N VAL A 49 5.57 1.21 4.65
CA VAL A 49 5.65 0.73 3.27
C VAL A 49 7.00 1.04 2.62
N PRO A 50 7.61 2.25 2.77
CA PRO A 50 8.94 2.51 2.24
C PRO A 50 9.99 1.51 2.72
N GLU A 51 9.95 1.08 3.99
CA GLU A 51 10.90 0.10 4.53
C GLU A 51 10.69 -1.31 3.96
N VAL A 52 9.43 -1.68 3.71
CA VAL A 52 9.10 -2.93 3.02
C VAL A 52 9.67 -2.93 1.60
N LEU A 53 9.51 -1.82 0.87
CA LEU A 53 10.03 -1.69 -0.50
C LEU A 53 11.57 -1.71 -0.53
N LYS A 54 12.25 -1.05 0.43
CA LYS A 54 13.71 -1.12 0.57
C LYS A 54 14.19 -2.56 0.76
N ARG A 55 13.48 -3.37 1.54
CA ARG A 55 13.82 -4.79 1.67
C ARG A 55 13.58 -5.60 0.41
N LEU A 56 12.51 -5.31 -0.34
CA LEU A 56 12.25 -5.96 -1.63
C LEU A 56 13.33 -5.62 -2.67
N GLU A 57 13.78 -4.38 -2.67
CA GLU A 57 14.88 -3.90 -3.52
C GLU A 57 16.21 -4.62 -3.24
N LEU A 58 16.48 -4.94 -1.98
CA LEU A 58 17.67 -5.68 -1.55
C LEU A 58 17.47 -7.20 -1.52
N HIS A 59 16.29 -7.70 -1.90
CA HIS A 59 15.95 -9.10 -1.76
C HIS A 59 16.77 -9.96 -2.73
N PRO A 60 17.36 -11.10 -2.31
CA PRO A 60 18.14 -11.99 -3.18
C PRO A 60 17.35 -12.55 -4.37
N GLY A 61 16.01 -12.53 -4.29
CA GLY A 61 15.11 -12.95 -5.37
C GLY A 61 14.90 -11.91 -6.49
N LEU A 62 15.36 -10.66 -6.32
CA LEU A 62 15.16 -9.61 -7.32
C LEU A 62 15.67 -9.99 -8.72
N PRO A 63 16.86 -10.62 -8.90
CA PRO A 63 17.31 -11.08 -10.22
C PRO A 63 16.35 -12.10 -10.85
N THR A 64 15.78 -12.99 -10.04
CA THR A 64 14.80 -13.99 -10.50
C THR A 64 13.52 -13.31 -10.98
N TRP A 65 12.95 -12.40 -10.18
CA TRP A 65 11.74 -11.65 -10.55
C TRP A 65 11.96 -10.80 -11.80
N ALA A 66 13.11 -10.15 -11.91
CA ALA A 66 13.50 -9.37 -13.09
C ALA A 66 13.53 -10.25 -14.34
N HIS A 67 14.14 -11.44 -14.25
CA HIS A 67 14.17 -12.41 -15.35
C HIS A 67 12.77 -12.89 -15.73
N GLU A 68 11.94 -13.30 -14.77
CA GLU A 68 10.55 -13.76 -15.01
C GLU A 68 9.69 -12.70 -15.69
N LEU A 69 9.91 -11.43 -15.34
CA LEU A 69 9.20 -10.29 -15.93
C LEU A 69 9.84 -9.79 -17.24
N SER A 70 10.97 -10.37 -17.67
CA SER A 70 11.76 -9.89 -18.80
C SER A 70 12.18 -8.42 -18.69
N ILE A 71 12.52 -7.98 -17.47
CA ILE A 71 12.97 -6.61 -17.14
C ILE A 71 14.46 -6.67 -16.74
N PRO A 72 15.31 -5.73 -17.18
CA PRO A 72 16.67 -5.63 -16.66
C PRO A 72 16.67 -5.44 -15.13
N PRO A 73 17.49 -6.17 -14.34
CA PRO A 73 17.49 -6.07 -12.88
C PRO A 73 17.63 -4.64 -12.35
N ASP A 74 18.47 -3.83 -13.01
CA ASP A 74 18.68 -2.43 -12.62
C ASP A 74 17.45 -1.55 -12.90
N ALA A 75 16.66 -1.86 -13.94
CA ALA A 75 15.41 -1.16 -14.21
C ALA A 75 14.34 -1.51 -13.17
N LEU A 76 14.24 -2.78 -12.75
CA LEU A 76 13.36 -3.18 -11.65
C LEU A 76 13.77 -2.52 -10.33
N ARG A 77 15.08 -2.47 -10.04
CA ARG A 77 15.63 -1.75 -8.88
C ARG A 77 15.28 -0.26 -8.92
N ALA A 78 15.45 0.39 -10.08
CA ALA A 78 15.07 1.79 -10.25
C ALA A 78 13.58 2.03 -10.02
N ALA A 79 12.70 1.09 -10.40
CA ALA A 79 11.27 1.18 -10.13
C ALA A 79 10.95 1.16 -8.62
N PHE A 80 11.61 0.28 -7.85
CA PHE A 80 11.49 0.28 -6.39
C PHE A 80 11.98 1.59 -5.78
N TRP A 81 13.15 2.08 -6.21
CA TRP A 81 13.71 3.36 -5.78
C TRP A 81 12.75 4.52 -6.05
N TYR A 82 12.16 4.57 -7.24
CA TYR A 82 11.21 5.62 -7.60
C TYR A 82 9.96 5.56 -6.72
N ALA A 83 9.43 4.37 -6.42
CA ALA A 83 8.30 4.20 -5.52
C ALA A 83 8.65 4.64 -4.08
N ILE A 84 9.81 4.26 -3.56
CA ILE A 84 10.30 4.70 -2.24
C ILE A 84 10.40 6.23 -2.21
N TRP A 85 11.06 6.82 -3.21
CA TRP A 85 11.26 8.28 -3.32
C TRP A 85 9.94 9.05 -3.37
N LEU A 86 8.93 8.54 -4.09
CA LEU A 86 7.60 9.12 -4.13
C LEU A 86 6.93 9.08 -2.75
N LEU A 87 6.96 7.93 -2.07
CA LEU A 87 6.30 7.74 -0.78
C LEU A 87 6.95 8.56 0.34
N GLU A 88 8.27 8.73 0.31
CA GLU A 88 9.00 9.55 1.29
C GLU A 88 8.76 11.07 1.11
N ARG A 89 8.23 11.49 -0.04
CA ARG A 89 8.05 12.92 -0.37
C ARG A 89 6.61 13.36 -0.54
N MET A 90 5.68 12.44 -0.73
CA MET A 90 4.27 12.76 -0.92
C MET A 90 3.52 12.51 0.38
N PRO A 91 3.03 13.57 1.06
CA PRO A 91 2.11 13.37 2.16
C PRO A 91 0.80 12.76 1.65
N ALA A 92 0.14 11.96 2.50
CA ALA A 92 -1.19 11.48 2.20
C ALA A 92 -2.16 12.67 2.03
N PRO A 93 -3.03 12.66 1.00
CA PRO A 93 -4.13 13.61 0.90
C PRO A 93 -4.95 13.67 2.17
N SER A 94 -5.21 14.87 2.68
CA SER A 94 -6.00 15.07 3.91
C SER A 94 -7.42 14.52 3.77
N SER A 95 -7.98 14.50 2.55
CA SER A 95 -9.28 13.90 2.23
C SER A 95 -9.36 12.40 2.50
N TRP A 96 -8.23 11.72 2.68
CA TRP A 96 -8.18 10.29 2.99
C TRP A 96 -8.23 9.99 4.49
N HIS A 97 -8.17 11.02 5.35
CA HIS A 97 -8.07 10.84 6.79
C HIS A 97 -9.29 10.12 7.38
N ASP A 98 -10.50 10.61 7.13
CA ASP A 98 -11.75 10.06 7.69
C ASP A 98 -11.97 8.60 7.25
N TRP A 99 -11.60 8.29 6.01
CA TRP A 99 -11.70 6.94 5.48
C TRP A 99 -10.66 6.01 6.10
N ASN A 100 -9.39 6.46 6.23
CA ASN A 100 -8.36 5.68 6.91
C ASN A 100 -8.73 5.39 8.36
N HIS A 101 -9.25 6.39 9.08
CA HIS A 101 -9.69 6.21 10.46
C HIS A 101 -10.77 5.14 10.59
N THR A 102 -11.78 5.18 9.71
CA THR A 102 -12.86 4.18 9.68
C THR A 102 -12.31 2.76 9.46
N LEU A 103 -11.29 2.62 8.61
CA LEU A 103 -10.66 1.32 8.33
C LEU A 103 -9.70 0.86 9.42
N ASP A 104 -9.00 1.79 10.09
CA ASP A 104 -8.18 1.51 11.28
C ASP A 104 -9.03 0.94 12.40
N GLU A 105 -10.19 1.55 12.66
CA GLU A 105 -11.13 1.05 13.64
C GLU A 105 -11.64 -0.35 13.27
N ALA A 106 -11.97 -0.58 11.99
CA ALA A 106 -12.47 -1.87 11.55
C ALA A 106 -11.41 -2.98 11.68
N TRP A 107 -10.14 -2.68 11.39
CA TRP A 107 -9.01 -3.57 11.65
C TRP A 107 -8.85 -3.90 13.14
N GLN A 108 -8.89 -2.89 14.01
CA GLN A 108 -8.80 -3.08 15.46
C GLN A 108 -9.95 -3.91 16.03
N LYS A 109 -11.14 -3.82 15.42
CA LYS A 109 -12.32 -4.62 15.77
C LYS A 109 -12.29 -6.04 15.18
N GLY A 110 -11.24 -6.40 14.43
CA GLY A 110 -11.05 -7.73 13.86
C GLY A 110 -11.93 -8.04 12.64
N LEU A 111 -12.54 -7.03 12.01
CA LEU A 111 -13.44 -7.21 10.85
C LEU A 111 -12.72 -7.70 9.59
N PHE A 112 -11.38 -7.57 9.55
CA PHE A 112 -10.55 -7.94 8.41
C PHE A 112 -9.47 -8.98 8.74
N ASN A 113 -9.62 -9.69 9.86
CA ASN A 113 -8.68 -10.75 10.20
C ASN A 113 -8.63 -11.78 9.04
N PRO A 114 -7.43 -12.15 8.58
CA PRO A 114 -7.27 -13.22 7.58
C PRO A 114 -7.72 -14.58 8.13
#